data_AF-A0A972Q5I0-F1
#
_entry.id   AF-A0A972Q5I0-F1
#
_cell.length_a   1.000
_cell.length_b   1.000
_cell.length_c   1.000
_cell.angle_alpha   90.00
_cell.angle_beta   90.00
_cell.angle_gamma   90.00
#
_symmetry.space_group_name_H-M   'P 1'
#
loop_
_entity.id
_entity.type
_entity.pdbx_description
1 polymer ?
#
loop_
_entity_poly.entity_id
_entity_poly.type
_entity_poly.pdbx_seq_one_letter_code
_entity_poly.pdbx_strand_id
1 'polypeptide(L)' 'MAENLSQSWSAWFDGMTISGDACGGSLLTGEVRDQADLFGILLIVRDLGLTLVNVIRVDRNPKVVK' A
#
# COMPACT_ATOMS: atom_id res chain seq x y z
N MET A 1 5.61 -16.13 9.62
CA MET A 1 4.97 -15.00 10.33
C MET A 1 4.34 -14.16 9.25
N ALA A 2 3.02 -13.96 9.29
CA ALA A 2 2.29 -13.25 8.23
C ALA A 2 1.99 -11.84 8.72
N GLU A 3 2.53 -10.82 8.05
CA GLU A 3 2.31 -9.41 8.38
C GLU A 3 1.06 -8.91 7.65
N ASN A 4 -0.12 -9.35 8.13
CA ASN A 4 -1.42 -8.96 7.57
C ASN A 4 -2.01 -7.78 8.35
N LEU A 5 -2.12 -6.64 7.68
CA LEU A 5 -2.89 -5.50 8.14
C LEU A 5 -4.38 -5.79 7.95
N SER A 6 -5.17 -5.56 9.01
CA SER A 6 -6.62 -5.62 8.90
C SER A 6 -7.15 -4.43 8.10
N GLN A 7 -8.34 -4.59 7.51
CA GLN A 7 -8.97 -3.54 6.71
C GLN A 7 -9.23 -2.23 7.50
N SER A 8 -9.26 -2.30 8.83
CA SER A 8 -9.42 -1.15 9.73
C SER A 8 -8.30 -0.11 9.61
N TRP A 9 -7.14 -0.50 9.09
CA TRP A 9 -6.00 0.41 8.86
C TRP A 9 -6.19 1.31 7.64
N SER A 10 -7.19 1.04 6.78
CA SER A 10 -7.44 1.83 5.56
C SER A 10 -7.54 3.33 5.83
N ALA A 11 -8.21 3.73 6.92
CA ALA A 11 -8.35 5.14 7.29
C ALA A 11 -7.02 5.82 7.66
N TRP A 12 -6.05 5.06 8.18
CA TRP A 12 -4.73 5.57 8.53
C TRP A 12 -3.85 5.79 7.30
N PHE A 13 -4.09 5.02 6.24
CA PHE A 13 -3.44 5.16 4.94
C PHE A 13 -4.27 6.00 3.97
N ASP A 14 -4.88 7.09 4.43
CA ASP A 14 -5.69 8.01 3.61
C ASP A 14 -6.78 7.33 2.75
N GLY A 15 -7.40 6.28 3.28
CA GLY A 15 -8.44 5.52 2.58
C GLY A 15 -7.92 4.51 1.56
N MET A 16 -6.63 4.18 1.57
CA MET A 16 -6.08 3.11 0.73
C MET A 16 -6.79 1.78 0.99
N THR A 17 -6.99 1.01 -0.07
CA THR A 17 -7.50 -0.35 -0.01
C THR A 17 -6.39 -1.29 0.44
N ILE A 18 -6.63 -2.00 1.54
CA ILE A 18 -5.72 -3.01 2.07
C ILE A 18 -6.27 -4.40 1.70
N SER A 19 -5.45 -5.19 1.04
CA SER A 19 -5.75 -6.58 0.66
C SER A 19 -4.65 -7.52 1.17
N GLY A 20 -5.00 -8.76 1.47
CA GLY A 20 -4.01 -9.79 1.79
C GLY A 20 -3.30 -10.26 0.52
N ASP A 21 -1.99 -10.41 0.60
CA ASP A 21 -1.19 -11.05 -0.45
C ASP A 21 -1.12 -12.57 -0.26
N ALA A 22 -1.02 -13.32 -1.36
CA ALA A 22 -0.98 -14.78 -1.34
C ALA A 22 0.23 -15.35 -0.57
N CYS A 23 1.30 -14.58 -0.40
CA CYS A 23 2.47 -14.96 0.39
C CYS A 23 2.37 -14.53 1.88
N GLY A 24 1.21 -14.01 2.32
CA GLY A 24 0.97 -13.63 3.72
C GLY A 24 1.45 -12.22 4.09
N GLY A 25 1.67 -11.36 3.10
CA GLY A 25 1.90 -9.93 3.27
C GLY A 25 0.63 -9.10 3.10
N SER A 26 0.79 -7.77 3.17
CA SER A 26 -0.29 -6.81 2.93
C SER A 26 -0.02 -6.00 1.67
N LEU A 27 -1.02 -5.90 0.79
CA LEU A 27 -0.99 -5.05 -0.39
C LEU A 27 -1.84 -3.80 -0.14
N LEU A 28 -1.20 -2.64 -0.20
CA LEU A 28 -1.87 -1.33 -0.15
C LEU A 28 -2.01 -0.79 -1.56
N THR A 29 -3.23 -0.47 -1.97
CA THR A 29 -3.54 0.15 -3.26
C THR A 29 -4.43 1.36 -3.08
N GLY A 30 -4.16 2.43 -3.83
CA GLY A 30 -4.91 3.66 -3.73
C GLY A 30 -4.22 4.79 -4.46
N GLU A 31 -4.84 5.96 -4.39
CA GLU A 31 -4.27 7.17 -5.00
C GLU A 31 -3.27 7.79 -4.06
N VAL A 32 -2.20 8.30 -4.65
CA VAL A 32 -1.16 9.03 -3.94
C VAL A 32 -1.08 10.40 -4.62
N ARG A 33 -1.47 11.44 -3.88
CA ARG A 33 -1.68 12.79 -4.45
C ARG A 33 -0.38 13.42 -4.92
N ASP A 34 0.68 13.23 -4.14
CA ASP A 34 2.01 13.77 -4.38
C ASP A 34 3.08 12.95 -3.64
N GLN A 35 4.34 13.40 -3.71
CA GLN A 35 5.44 12.71 -3.04
C GLN A 35 5.37 12.83 -1.50
N ALA A 36 4.86 13.92 -0.95
CA ALA A 36 4.74 14.08 0.50
C ALA A 36 3.71 13.08 1.06
N ASP A 37 2.63 12.85 0.32
CA ASP A 37 1.62 11.84 0.61
C ASP A 37 2.21 10.42 0.61
N LEU A 38 3.03 10.10 -0.41
CA LEU A 38 3.77 8.84 -0.45
C LEU A 38 4.69 8.68 0.77
N PHE A 39 5.45 9.72 1.11
CA PHE A 39 6.34 9.70 2.27
C PHE A 39 5.56 9.52 3.57
N GLY A 40 4.39 10.13 3.71
CA GLY A 40 3.50 9.91 4.86
C GLY A 40 3.11 8.45 5.02
N ILE A 41 2.69 7.79 3.93
CA ILE A 41 2.37 6.36 3.93
C ILE A 41 3.60 5.52 4.34
N LEU A 42 4.78 5.82 3.78
CA LEU A 42 6.02 5.08 4.09
C LEU A 42 6.48 5.26 5.55
N LEU A 43 6.20 6.42 6.16
CA LEU A 43 6.47 6.64 7.58
C LEU A 43 5.58 5.74 8.46
N ILE A 44 4.31 5.57 8.11
CA ILE A 44 3.41 4.66 8.83
C ILE A 44 3.93 3.22 8.72
N VAL A 45 4.34 2.77 7.52
CA VAL A 45 4.95 1.44 7.33
C VAL A 45 6.18 1.25 8.22
N ARG A 46 7.06 2.24 8.29
CA ARG A 46 8.24 2.24 9.16
C ARG A 46 7.86 2.16 10.64
N ASP A 47 6.90 2.98 11.07
CA ASP A 47 6.50 3.07 12.48
C ASP A 47 5.82 1.78 12.98
N LEU A 48 5.18 1.03 12.08
CA LEU A 48 4.64 -0.31 12.36
C LEU A 48 5.70 -1.42 12.29
N GLY A 49 6.94 -1.10 11.88
CA GLY A 49 8.02 -2.08 11.74
C GLY A 49 7.82 -3.06 10.59
N LEU A 50 6.95 -2.74 9.63
CA LEU A 50 6.62 -3.63 8.52
C LEU A 50 7.72 -3.62 7.46
N THR A 51 7.96 -4.76 6.84
CA THR A 51 8.94 -4.85 5.75
C THR A 51 8.33 -4.35 4.45
N LEU A 52 8.85 -3.26 3.90
CA LEU A 52 8.48 -2.78 2.57
C LEU A 52 9.15 -3.65 1.49
N VAL A 53 8.36 -4.49 0.81
CA VAL A 53 8.87 -5.39 -0.22
C VAL A 53 8.98 -4.70 -1.58
N ASN A 54 7.96 -3.93 -1.98
CA ASN A 54 7.92 -3.28 -3.29
C ASN A 54 7.00 -2.05 -3.28
N VAL A 55 7.30 -1.07 -4.14
CA VAL A 55 6.44 0.08 -4.44
C VAL A 55 6.31 0.18 -5.96
N ILE A 56 5.09 0.06 -6.45
CA ILE A 56 4.78 0.13 -7.88
C ILE A 56 3.82 1.28 -8.12
N ARG A 57 4.18 2.17 -9.05
CA ARG A 57 3.22 3.15 -9.58
C ARG A 57 2.28 2.43 -10.55
N VAL A 58 1.00 2.35 -10.21
CA VAL A 58 -0.04 1.79 -11.08
C VAL A 58 -0.60 2.92 -11.94
N ASP A 59 -0.53 2.78 -13.26
CA ASP A 59 -1.20 3.72 -14.16
C ASP A 59 -2.72 3.56 -14.04
N ARG A 60 -3.45 4.67 -13.89
CA ARG A 60 -4.92 4.71 -13.83
C ARG A 60 -5.59 4.14 -15.09
N ASN A 61 -4.83 3.98 -16.17
CA ASN A 61 -5.26 3.32 -17.40
C ASN A 61 -4.25 2.22 -17.74
N PRO A 62 -4.54 0.94 -17.41
CA PRO A 62 -3.70 -0.15 -17.89
C PRO A 62 -3.81 -0.14 -19.41
N LYS A 63 -2.75 0.32 -20.10
CA LYS A 63 -2.65 0.14 -21.54
C LYS A 63 -2.76 -1.36 -21.77
N VAL A 64 -3.89 -1.82 -22.30
CA VAL A 64 -4.03 -3.16 -22.86
C VAL A 64 -3.01 -3.21 -23.99
N VAL A 65 -1.86 -3.84 -23.71
CA VAL A 65 -0.86 -4.13 -24.72
C VAL A 65 -1.54 -5.09 -25.67
N LYS A 66 -1.80 -4.63 -26.90
CA LYS A 66 -2.24 -5.47 -28.01
C LYS A 66 -1.13 -6.45 -28.40
#